data_AF-L5K3B7-F1
#
_entry.id   AF-L5K3B7-F1
#
_cell.length_a   1.000
_cell.length_b   1.000
_cell.length_c   1.000
_cell.angle_alpha   90.00
_cell.angle_beta   90.00
_cell.angle_gamma   90.00
#
_symmetry.space_group_name_H-M   'P 1'
#
loop_
_entity.id
_entity.type
_entity.pdbx_description
1 polymer ?
#
loop_
_entity_poly.entity_id
_entity_poly.type
_entity_poly.pdbx_seq_one_letter_code
_entity_poly.pdbx_strand_id
1 'polypeptide(L)'
;MEPWKQCAQWLIHCKVLPANHRVTWDSAQVFDLAQTLRDGVLLCQLLNNLRARSINLKEINLRPQMSQFLCLKNIRTFLTACCETFGMRKSELFEAFDLFDVRDFGKVIETLSRLSRTPIALATGIRPFPTEESVNDEDIYKGLPDLIDETHVEDEEGLYDCVYGEDEGGEVYEDLMKAEEAHQPELVKVHRNLMQEIHDSIVNKNDQNLYQIFINYKERLVIYGQYCSGVESAISSLDYISKTKEDVKLKLEECSKRANNGKFTLRDLLVVPMQRVLKYHLLLQIAEKRDCKSEAYSNGAFEKDLNQGSGSKDFKGKDQSEYHHNVVRGESGELVKHTADPVEKANLKLALDAMKDLAQYVNEVKRDNETLREIKQFQLSIENLNQPVLLFGRPQGDGEIRITTLDKHTKQERHIFLFDLAVIVCKRKGDNYEMKEIIDLQQYKIANNPTTDKENKKWSYGFYLIHTQGQNGLEFYCKTKDLKKKWLEQFEMAL
;
A
#
# COMPACT_ATOMS: atom_id res chain seq x y z
N MET A 1 -24.64 24.01 3.04
CA MET A 1 -23.86 22.79 3.36
C MET A 1 -22.52 23.20 3.98
N GLU A 2 -22.06 22.54 5.05
CA GLU A 2 -20.80 22.89 5.71
C GLU A 2 -19.59 22.76 4.75
N PRO A 3 -18.56 23.63 4.86
CA PRO A 3 -17.39 23.62 3.96
C PRO A 3 -16.67 22.28 3.89
N TRP A 4 -16.54 21.56 5.00
CA TRP A 4 -15.84 20.27 5.04
C TRP A 4 -16.61 19.17 4.26
N LYS A 5 -17.95 19.17 4.27
CA LYS A 5 -18.76 18.26 3.45
C LYS A 5 -18.61 18.56 1.97
N GLN A 6 -18.55 19.84 1.61
CA GLN A 6 -18.28 20.24 0.22
C GLN A 6 -16.86 19.85 -0.22
N CYS A 7 -15.87 19.95 0.68
CA CYS A 7 -14.52 19.45 0.46
C CYS A 7 -14.51 17.94 0.19
N ALA A 8 -15.21 17.14 1.02
CA ALA A 8 -15.31 15.69 0.82
C ALA A 8 -15.92 15.34 -0.54
N GLN A 9 -17.01 16.02 -0.94
CA GLN A 9 -17.61 15.86 -2.26
C GLN A 9 -16.65 16.24 -3.40
N TRP A 10 -15.88 17.32 -3.24
CA TRP A 10 -14.89 17.72 -4.23
C TRP A 10 -13.78 16.68 -4.38
N LEU A 11 -13.30 16.08 -3.29
CA LEU A 11 -12.31 14.99 -3.32
C LEU A 11 -12.83 13.75 -4.06
N ILE A 12 -14.11 13.42 -3.93
CA ILE A 12 -14.76 12.33 -4.69
C ILE A 12 -14.79 12.66 -6.18
N HIS A 13 -15.18 13.88 -6.55
CA HIS A 13 -15.14 14.31 -7.95
C HIS A 13 -13.73 14.33 -8.54
N CYS A 14 -12.72 14.57 -7.70
CA CYS A 14 -11.31 14.45 -8.06
C CYS A 14 -10.80 13.00 -8.11
N LYS A 15 -11.67 11.99 -7.90
CA LYS A 15 -11.32 10.56 -7.85
C LYS A 15 -10.27 10.20 -6.79
N VAL A 16 -10.30 10.91 -5.65
CA VAL A 16 -9.40 10.67 -4.51
C VAL A 16 -10.08 9.80 -3.45
N LEU A 17 -11.40 9.92 -3.32
CA LEU A 17 -12.21 9.13 -2.40
C LEU A 17 -13.30 8.37 -3.17
N PRO A 18 -13.63 7.14 -2.77
CA PRO A 18 -14.74 6.42 -3.37
C PRO A 18 -16.08 7.08 -2.98
N ALA A 19 -17.08 6.97 -3.86
CA ALA A 19 -18.37 7.67 -3.67
C ALA A 19 -19.17 7.19 -2.44
N ASN A 20 -18.88 5.98 -1.94
CA ASN A 20 -19.50 5.36 -0.76
C ASN A 20 -18.64 5.46 0.51
N HIS A 21 -17.57 6.26 0.49
CA HIS A 21 -16.66 6.43 1.64
C HIS A 21 -17.39 6.94 2.88
N ARG A 22 -16.98 6.53 4.09
CA ARG A 22 -17.65 6.89 5.36
C ARG A 22 -17.88 8.39 5.56
N VAL A 23 -17.01 9.23 5.01
CA VAL A 23 -17.09 10.71 5.09
C VAL A 23 -18.31 11.30 4.37
N THR A 24 -19.00 10.50 3.55
CA THR A 24 -20.24 10.91 2.86
C THR A 24 -21.50 10.47 3.59
N TRP A 25 -21.39 9.70 4.68
CA TRP A 25 -22.55 9.25 5.44
C TRP A 25 -23.19 10.41 6.20
N ASP A 26 -24.50 10.32 6.47
CA ASP A 26 -25.22 11.37 7.20
C ASP A 26 -24.70 11.58 8.63
N SER A 27 -24.18 10.51 9.25
CA SER A 27 -23.56 10.50 10.58
C SER A 27 -22.11 10.98 10.59
N ALA A 28 -21.51 11.25 9.43
CA ALA A 28 -20.11 11.63 9.34
C ALA A 28 -19.85 12.98 10.02
N GLN A 29 -18.71 13.05 10.69
CA GLN A 29 -18.19 14.25 11.35
C GLN A 29 -16.97 14.78 10.60
N VAL A 30 -16.66 16.06 10.83
CA VAL A 30 -15.44 16.68 10.29
C VAL A 30 -14.17 15.93 10.72
N PHE A 31 -14.21 15.26 11.87
CA PHE A 31 -13.18 14.37 12.35
C PHE A 31 -12.86 13.23 11.39
N ASP A 32 -13.87 12.60 10.77
CA ASP A 32 -13.67 11.50 9.83
C ASP A 32 -12.83 11.94 8.62
N LEU A 33 -13.12 13.14 8.11
CA LEU A 33 -12.36 13.72 7.00
C LEU A 33 -10.94 14.08 7.43
N ALA A 34 -10.76 14.63 8.63
CA ALA A 34 -9.44 14.95 9.16
C ALA A 34 -8.58 13.69 9.29
N GLN A 35 -9.14 12.59 9.81
CA GLN A 35 -8.46 11.31 9.93
C GLN A 35 -8.07 10.75 8.55
N THR A 36 -8.98 10.80 7.57
CA THR A 36 -8.75 10.32 6.20
C THR A 36 -7.63 11.06 5.46
N LEU A 37 -7.45 12.36 5.72
CA LEU A 37 -6.40 13.16 5.06
C LEU A 37 -5.07 13.22 5.83
N ARG A 38 -5.06 12.74 7.08
CA ARG A 38 -4.01 13.01 8.07
C ARG A 38 -2.60 12.58 7.66
N ASP A 39 -2.47 11.54 6.85
CA ASP A 39 -1.18 10.97 6.45
C ASP A 39 -0.59 11.61 5.19
N GLY A 40 -1.33 12.52 4.56
CA GLY A 40 -0.96 13.23 3.34
C GLY A 40 -0.93 12.40 2.06
N VAL A 41 -1.24 11.10 2.08
CA VAL A 41 -1.18 10.23 0.89
C VAL A 41 -2.25 10.64 -0.12
N LEU A 42 -3.50 10.76 0.34
CA LEU A 42 -4.62 11.17 -0.51
C LEU A 42 -4.47 12.61 -1.03
N LEU A 43 -3.82 13.49 -0.25
CA LEU A 43 -3.49 14.85 -0.70
C LEU A 43 -2.46 14.83 -1.83
N CYS A 44 -1.46 13.95 -1.77
CA CYS A 44 -0.51 13.79 -2.86
C CYS A 44 -1.17 13.20 -4.11
N GLN A 45 -2.08 12.23 -3.95
CA GLN A 45 -2.84 11.66 -5.05
C GLN A 45 -3.76 12.70 -5.71
N LEU A 46 -4.40 13.56 -4.93
CA LEU A 46 -5.22 14.66 -5.42
C LEU A 46 -4.47 15.51 -6.45
N LEU A 47 -3.24 15.93 -6.15
CA LEU A 47 -2.46 16.75 -7.09
C LEU A 47 -2.14 16.01 -8.38
N ASN A 48 -1.87 14.70 -8.31
CA ASN A 48 -1.65 13.88 -9.49
C ASN A 48 -2.91 13.67 -10.34
N ASN A 49 -4.09 13.61 -9.72
CA ASN A 49 -5.36 13.52 -10.42
C ASN A 49 -5.72 14.87 -11.10
N LEU A 50 -5.40 16.01 -10.47
CA LEU A 50 -5.63 17.33 -11.06
C LEU A 50 -4.63 17.64 -12.18
N ARG A 51 -3.38 17.21 -12.03
CA ARG A 51 -2.34 17.32 -13.05
C ARG A 51 -1.40 16.14 -12.95
N ALA A 52 -1.39 15.33 -14.01
CA ALA A 52 -0.54 14.15 -14.07
C ALA A 52 0.92 14.49 -13.79
N ARG A 53 1.57 13.67 -12.94
CA ARG A 53 2.99 13.77 -12.59
C ARG A 53 3.36 15.06 -11.82
N SER A 54 2.42 15.66 -11.10
CA SER A 54 2.71 16.78 -10.18
C SER A 54 3.56 16.34 -8.99
N ILE A 55 3.35 15.12 -8.50
CA ILE A 55 4.16 14.49 -7.46
C ILE A 55 4.65 13.14 -7.96
N ASN A 56 5.93 12.86 -7.78
CA ASN A 56 6.47 11.53 -7.96
C ASN A 56 5.98 10.64 -6.81
N LEU A 57 5.01 9.76 -7.05
CA LEU A 57 4.47 8.85 -6.02
C LEU A 57 5.54 7.92 -5.39
N LYS A 58 6.73 7.83 -5.99
CA LYS A 58 7.88 7.08 -5.44
C LYS A 58 8.60 7.81 -4.30
N GLU A 59 8.37 9.11 -4.15
CA GLU A 59 9.00 9.95 -3.14
C GLU A 59 8.16 10.10 -1.86
N ILE A 60 6.88 9.74 -1.94
CA ILE A 60 5.94 9.67 -0.82
C ILE A 60 5.85 8.24 -0.30
N ASN A 61 5.47 8.08 0.96
CA ASN A 61 5.26 6.77 1.57
C ASN A 61 3.77 6.47 1.56
N LEU A 62 3.37 5.42 0.85
CA LEU A 62 1.96 5.07 0.63
C LEU A 62 1.32 4.40 1.86
N ARG A 63 2.14 3.82 2.74
CA ARG A 63 1.70 3.23 4.00
C ARG A 63 2.64 3.72 5.11
N PRO A 64 2.49 4.95 5.59
CA PRO A 64 3.29 5.43 6.71
C PRO A 64 2.82 4.72 8.00
N GLN A 65 3.21 3.46 8.16
CA GLN A 65 2.83 2.59 9.29
C GLN A 65 3.34 3.21 10.60
N MET A 66 2.42 3.73 11.43
CA MET A 66 2.71 4.37 12.72
C MET A 66 3.80 5.47 12.71
N SER A 67 4.18 5.96 11.53
CA SER A 67 5.34 6.85 11.38
C SER A 67 4.91 8.31 11.27
N GLN A 68 5.10 9.06 12.35
CA GLN A 68 4.88 10.50 12.35
C GLN A 68 5.76 11.20 11.30
N PHE A 69 7.02 10.78 11.17
CA PHE A 69 7.96 11.33 10.20
C PHE A 69 7.46 11.20 8.76
N LEU A 70 7.03 10.00 8.35
CA LEU A 70 6.61 9.75 6.97
C LEU A 70 5.30 10.48 6.63
N CYS A 71 4.34 10.53 7.55
CA CYS A 71 3.11 11.33 7.40
C CYS A 71 3.43 12.82 7.16
N LEU A 72 4.27 13.42 8.02
CA LEU A 72 4.66 14.82 7.87
C LEU A 72 5.43 15.08 6.58
N LYS A 73 6.25 14.13 6.13
CA LYS A 73 6.95 14.23 4.84
C LYS A 73 5.96 14.24 3.67
N ASN A 74 4.96 13.37 3.67
CA ASN A 74 3.91 13.36 2.63
C ASN A 74 3.17 14.70 2.59
N ILE A 75 2.73 15.21 3.75
CA ILE A 75 2.05 16.51 3.85
C ILE A 75 2.94 17.64 3.31
N ARG A 76 4.22 17.68 3.70
CA ARG A 76 5.17 18.69 3.18
C ARG A 76 5.36 18.56 1.67
N THR A 77 5.40 17.35 1.14
CA THR A 77 5.50 17.10 -0.32
C THR A 77 4.30 17.68 -1.06
N PHE A 78 3.10 17.47 -0.53
CA PHE A 78 1.88 18.11 -1.02
C PHE A 78 1.99 19.65 -1.00
N LEU A 79 2.39 20.24 0.13
CA LEU A 79 2.49 21.70 0.28
C LEU A 79 3.51 22.31 -0.70
N THR A 80 4.67 21.66 -0.88
CA THR A 80 5.68 22.08 -1.86
C THR A 80 5.14 22.04 -3.27
N ALA A 81 4.46 20.95 -3.67
CA ALA A 81 3.87 20.83 -4.99
C ALA A 81 2.74 21.85 -5.25
N CYS A 82 1.95 22.20 -4.23
CA CYS A 82 0.97 23.28 -4.31
C CYS A 82 1.62 24.63 -4.66
N CYS A 83 2.77 24.95 -4.07
CA CYS A 83 3.54 26.14 -4.44
C CYS A 83 4.14 26.05 -5.85
N GLU A 84 4.92 25.00 -6.11
CA GLU A 84 5.77 24.91 -7.30
C GLU A 84 4.98 24.61 -8.57
N THR A 85 3.94 23.79 -8.48
CA THR A 85 3.18 23.29 -9.64
C THR A 85 1.84 23.99 -9.81
N PHE A 86 1.16 24.33 -8.70
CA PHE A 86 -0.17 24.95 -8.71
C PHE A 86 -0.14 26.46 -8.48
N GLY A 87 1.04 27.04 -8.21
CA GLY A 87 1.24 28.49 -8.11
C GLY A 87 0.60 29.14 -6.88
N MET A 88 0.32 28.35 -5.85
CA MET A 88 -0.27 28.86 -4.60
C MET A 88 0.77 29.60 -3.77
N ARG A 89 0.34 30.67 -3.09
CA ARG A 89 1.22 31.46 -2.22
C ARG A 89 1.39 30.77 -0.87
N LYS A 90 2.55 30.92 -0.24
CA LYS A 90 2.80 30.36 1.11
C LYS A 90 1.78 30.79 2.17
N SER A 91 1.22 32.00 2.05
CA SER A 91 0.17 32.51 2.95
C SER A 91 -1.19 31.82 2.77
N GLU A 92 -1.39 31.09 1.68
CA GLU A 92 -2.62 30.35 1.36
C GLU A 92 -2.51 28.86 1.77
N LEU A 93 -1.37 28.48 2.36
CA LEU A 93 -1.07 27.11 2.76
C LEU A 93 -1.15 26.93 4.28
N PHE A 94 -1.61 25.76 4.69
CA PHE A 94 -1.50 25.28 6.06
C PHE A 94 -0.07 24.79 6.38
N GLU A 95 0.29 24.76 7.67
CA GLU A 95 1.54 24.15 8.15
C GLU A 95 1.33 22.66 8.41
N ALA A 96 2.35 21.82 8.26
CA ALA A 96 2.18 20.36 8.34
C ALA A 96 1.46 19.86 9.62
N PHE A 97 1.64 20.55 10.75
CA PHE A 97 0.98 20.22 12.03
C PHE A 97 -0.48 20.65 12.11
N ASP A 98 -0.91 21.62 11.30
CA ASP A 98 -2.31 22.05 11.21
C ASP A 98 -3.20 20.87 10.79
N LEU A 99 -2.66 19.96 9.97
CA LEU A 99 -3.31 18.71 9.57
C LEU A 99 -2.91 17.52 10.46
N PHE A 100 -1.62 17.27 10.67
CA PHE A 100 -1.17 16.04 11.34
C PHE A 100 -1.64 15.95 12.81
N ASP A 101 -1.57 17.05 13.55
CA ASP A 101 -2.08 17.17 14.92
C ASP A 101 -3.50 17.78 14.94
N VAL A 102 -4.05 18.07 13.75
CA VAL A 102 -5.38 18.69 13.56
C VAL A 102 -5.52 20.03 14.31
N ARG A 103 -4.42 20.81 14.44
CA ARG A 103 -4.39 22.06 15.22
C ARG A 103 -5.26 23.16 14.62
N ASP A 104 -5.36 23.19 13.29
CA ASP A 104 -6.15 24.16 12.54
C ASP A 104 -6.66 23.52 11.25
N PHE A 105 -7.67 22.66 11.41
CA PHE A 105 -8.27 21.97 10.27
C PHE A 105 -9.07 22.92 9.37
N GLY A 106 -9.57 24.03 9.91
CA GLY A 106 -10.23 25.09 9.12
C GLY A 106 -9.30 25.62 8.03
N LYS A 107 -8.04 25.92 8.38
CA LYS A 107 -7.01 26.35 7.42
C LYS A 107 -6.63 25.29 6.39
N VAL A 108 -6.71 24.00 6.72
CA VAL A 108 -6.57 22.89 5.76
C VAL A 108 -7.69 22.95 4.71
N ILE A 109 -8.94 23.10 5.16
CA ILE A 109 -10.10 23.25 4.28
C ILE A 109 -9.99 24.51 3.43
N GLU A 110 -9.52 25.64 3.98
CA GLU A 110 -9.28 26.86 3.19
C GLU A 110 -8.22 26.62 2.11
N THR A 111 -7.12 25.94 2.44
CA THR A 111 -6.06 25.62 1.47
C THR A 111 -6.61 24.78 0.31
N LEU A 112 -7.38 23.72 0.61
CA LEU A 112 -8.03 22.89 -0.43
C LEU A 112 -9.05 23.68 -1.24
N SER A 113 -9.75 24.61 -0.59
CA SER A 113 -10.68 25.52 -1.24
C SER A 113 -9.97 26.45 -2.24
N ARG A 114 -8.79 26.97 -1.89
CA ARG A 114 -7.92 27.75 -2.80
C ARG A 114 -7.41 26.88 -3.95
N LEU A 115 -6.95 25.66 -3.65
CA LEU A 115 -6.48 24.69 -4.65
C LEU A 115 -7.57 24.40 -5.69
N SER A 116 -8.81 24.19 -5.26
CA SER A 116 -9.96 23.92 -6.16
C SER A 116 -10.23 25.03 -7.18
N ARG A 117 -9.80 26.27 -6.88
CA ARG A 117 -9.96 27.45 -7.74
C ARG A 117 -8.72 27.77 -8.57
N THR A 118 -7.66 26.98 -8.46
CA THR A 118 -6.47 27.18 -9.30
C THR A 118 -6.83 26.97 -10.77
N PRO A 119 -6.16 27.65 -11.72
CA PRO A 119 -6.42 27.47 -13.14
C PRO A 119 -6.28 26.00 -13.59
N ILE A 120 -5.34 25.27 -13.00
CA ILE A 120 -5.11 23.85 -13.28
C ILE A 120 -6.32 23.01 -12.83
N ALA A 121 -6.81 23.23 -11.60
CA ALA A 121 -7.98 22.51 -11.11
C ALA A 121 -9.23 22.84 -11.94
N LEU A 122 -9.47 24.11 -12.26
CA LEU A 122 -10.61 24.53 -13.08
C LEU A 122 -10.57 23.95 -14.50
N ALA A 123 -9.38 23.76 -15.08
CA ALA A 123 -9.21 23.15 -16.40
C ALA A 123 -9.69 21.68 -16.46
N THR A 124 -9.79 20.99 -15.32
CA THR A 124 -10.34 19.62 -15.27
C THR A 124 -11.86 19.57 -15.44
N GLY A 125 -12.56 20.71 -15.37
CA GLY A 125 -14.02 20.79 -15.39
C GLY A 125 -14.71 20.47 -14.06
N ILE A 126 -13.94 20.15 -13.01
CA ILE A 126 -14.48 19.89 -11.67
C ILE A 126 -14.87 21.22 -11.02
N ARG A 127 -16.09 21.29 -10.47
CA ARG A 127 -16.58 22.51 -9.82
C ARG A 127 -15.82 22.79 -8.51
N PRO A 128 -15.36 24.03 -8.26
CA PRO A 128 -14.68 24.39 -7.02
C PRO A 128 -15.63 24.49 -5.83
N PHE A 129 -15.08 24.55 -4.62
CA PHE A 129 -15.84 24.71 -3.36
C PHE A 129 -15.20 25.81 -2.48
N PRO A 130 -15.94 26.46 -1.55
CA PRO A 130 -17.38 26.32 -1.34
C PRO A 130 -18.21 27.01 -2.43
N THR A 131 -19.46 26.55 -2.57
CA THR A 131 -20.55 27.26 -3.27
C THR A 131 -21.12 28.38 -2.39
N GLU A 132 -21.87 29.32 -2.98
CA GLU A 132 -22.44 30.50 -2.28
C GLU A 132 -23.34 30.14 -1.07
N GLU A 133 -23.79 28.89 -0.95
CA GLU A 133 -24.66 28.37 0.12
C GLU A 133 -23.89 27.59 1.22
N SER A 134 -22.73 28.09 1.63
CA SER A 134 -21.97 27.51 2.75
C SER A 134 -22.35 28.13 4.09
N VAL A 135 -22.63 27.28 5.09
CA VAL A 135 -22.75 27.70 6.50
C VAL A 135 -21.38 27.50 7.13
N ASN A 136 -20.72 28.58 7.53
CA ASN A 136 -19.42 28.50 8.19
C ASN A 136 -19.62 28.45 9.71
N ASP A 137 -19.48 27.26 10.29
CA ASP A 137 -19.46 27.07 11.73
C ASP A 137 -18.05 26.66 12.15
N GLU A 138 -17.28 27.62 12.65
CA GLU A 138 -15.88 27.40 13.08
C GLU A 138 -15.79 26.59 14.39
N ASP A 139 -16.89 26.45 15.15
CA ASP A 139 -16.88 25.75 16.42
C ASP A 139 -16.72 24.22 16.25
N ILE A 140 -17.06 23.69 15.06
CA ILE A 140 -16.90 22.27 14.73
C ILE A 140 -15.44 21.80 14.75
N TYR A 141 -14.48 22.73 14.63
CA TYR A 141 -13.05 22.40 14.58
C TYR A 141 -12.38 22.37 15.97
N LYS A 142 -12.97 23.00 16.99
CA LYS A 142 -12.31 23.28 18.28
C LYS A 142 -11.96 22.03 19.10
N GLY A 143 -12.70 20.93 18.94
CA GLY A 143 -12.49 19.67 19.67
C GLY A 143 -11.61 18.64 18.96
N LEU A 144 -11.19 18.90 17.71
CA LEU A 144 -10.47 17.92 16.90
C LEU A 144 -9.08 17.53 17.43
N PRO A 145 -8.27 18.45 17.99
CA PRO A 145 -6.97 18.07 18.57
C PRO A 145 -7.07 17.08 19.73
N ASP A 146 -8.19 17.09 20.46
CA ASP A 146 -8.42 16.14 21.56
C ASP A 146 -8.92 14.79 21.02
N LEU A 147 -9.83 14.81 20.04
CA LEU A 147 -10.35 13.59 19.41
C LEU A 147 -9.27 12.78 18.68
N ILE A 148 -8.35 13.45 17.97
CA ILE A 148 -7.29 12.76 17.19
C ILE A 148 -6.24 12.08 18.07
N ASP A 149 -6.11 12.53 19.31
CA ASP A 149 -5.22 11.96 20.31
C ASP A 149 -5.83 10.69 20.95
N GLU A 150 -7.17 10.58 21.00
CA GLU A 150 -7.95 9.54 21.70
C GLU A 150 -8.50 8.42 20.81
N THR A 151 -8.40 8.55 19.49
CA THR A 151 -9.04 7.62 18.55
C THR A 151 -8.07 6.64 17.91
N HIS A 152 -8.58 5.42 17.72
CA HIS A 152 -7.91 4.38 16.95
C HIS A 152 -7.79 4.80 15.48
N VAL A 153 -6.58 4.72 14.93
CA VAL A 153 -6.40 4.60 13.47
C VAL A 153 -6.86 3.18 13.16
N GLU A 154 -8.14 3.02 12.80
CA GLU A 154 -8.59 1.78 12.18
C GLU A 154 -7.95 1.73 10.80
N ASP A 155 -7.20 0.67 10.53
CA ASP A 155 -6.69 0.38 9.19
C ASP A 155 -7.91 0.15 8.29
N GLU A 156 -8.40 1.19 7.62
CA GLU A 156 -9.47 1.07 6.63
C GLU A 156 -8.92 0.29 5.42
N GLU A 157 -9.17 -1.01 5.43
CA GLU A 157 -8.87 -1.91 4.31
C GLU A 157 -9.52 -1.35 3.04
N GLY A 158 -8.67 -0.94 2.08
CA GLY A 158 -9.11 -0.39 0.79
C GLY A 158 -9.09 1.14 0.65
N LEU A 159 -8.72 1.91 1.68
CA LEU A 159 -8.67 3.39 1.60
C LEU A 159 -7.78 3.89 0.45
N TYR A 160 -6.66 3.21 0.21
CA TYR A 160 -5.66 3.58 -0.79
C TYR A 160 -5.77 2.80 -2.11
N ASP A 161 -6.84 2.02 -2.32
CA ASP A 161 -7.01 1.24 -3.56
C ASP A 161 -7.00 2.14 -4.82
N CYS A 162 -7.47 3.39 -4.70
CA CYS A 162 -7.38 4.38 -5.76
C CYS A 162 -5.95 4.89 -6.04
N VAL A 163 -5.01 4.68 -5.10
CA VAL A 163 -3.58 5.05 -5.22
C VAL A 163 -2.77 3.87 -5.76
N TYR A 164 -3.16 2.64 -5.39
CA TYR A 164 -2.72 1.40 -6.02
C TYR A 164 -3.49 1.17 -7.32
N GLY A 165 -3.28 2.05 -8.30
CA GLY A 165 -4.05 2.10 -9.54
C GLY A 165 -4.47 0.72 -10.06
N GLU A 166 -5.75 0.60 -10.40
CA GLU A 166 -6.35 -0.54 -11.08
C GLU A 166 -5.35 -1.08 -12.12
N ASP A 167 -4.91 -2.33 -11.92
CA ASP A 167 -3.99 -3.05 -12.80
C ASP A 167 -4.57 -3.13 -14.23
N GLU A 168 -4.34 -2.12 -15.06
CA GLU A 168 -4.57 -2.17 -16.52
C GLU A 168 -3.68 -3.21 -17.22
N GLY A 169 -2.73 -3.84 -16.50
CA GLY A 169 -1.82 -4.82 -17.08
C GLY A 169 -2.39 -6.23 -17.26
N GLY A 170 -3.64 -6.49 -16.90
CA GLY A 170 -4.28 -7.80 -17.08
C GLY A 170 -4.34 -8.28 -18.54
N GLU A 171 -4.41 -7.36 -19.51
CA GLU A 171 -4.52 -7.69 -20.95
C GLU A 171 -3.17 -7.83 -21.67
N VAL A 172 -2.07 -7.42 -21.02
CA VAL A 172 -0.74 -7.35 -21.65
C VAL A 172 -0.11 -8.75 -21.75
N TYR A 173 -0.50 -9.66 -20.87
CA TYR A 173 0.14 -10.97 -20.70
C TYR A 173 -0.09 -11.94 -21.88
N GLU A 174 -1.29 -11.95 -22.46
CA GLU A 174 -1.69 -12.91 -23.50
C GLU A 174 -0.98 -12.65 -24.85
N ASP A 175 -0.70 -11.39 -25.18
CA ASP A 175 -0.05 -11.00 -26.43
C ASP A 175 1.48 -11.19 -26.40
N LEU A 176 2.10 -11.28 -25.22
CA LEU A 176 3.55 -11.36 -25.05
C LEU A 176 4.15 -12.75 -25.11
N MET A 177 3.30 -13.79 -25.11
CA MET A 177 3.74 -15.18 -25.19
C MET A 177 4.23 -15.59 -26.60
N LYS A 178 4.45 -14.64 -27.55
CA LYS A 178 4.70 -14.94 -28.97
C LYS A 178 5.97 -14.36 -29.60
N ALA A 179 7.00 -13.93 -28.84
CA ALA A 179 8.21 -13.35 -29.45
C ALA A 179 9.56 -13.86 -28.87
N GLU A 180 10.46 -14.26 -29.77
CA GLU A 180 11.89 -14.59 -29.58
C GLU A 180 12.74 -13.64 -30.49
N GLU A 181 14.05 -13.39 -30.39
CA GLU A 181 15.20 -13.91 -29.63
C GLU A 181 16.36 -12.87 -29.75
N ALA A 182 17.15 -12.63 -28.68
CA ALA A 182 18.60 -12.32 -28.68
C ALA A 182 19.06 -11.79 -27.30
N HIS A 183 20.21 -12.29 -26.81
CA HIS A 183 20.78 -12.05 -25.47
C HIS A 183 19.78 -12.17 -24.31
N GLN A 184 19.50 -13.42 -23.93
CA GLN A 184 18.43 -13.73 -22.98
C GLN A 184 18.77 -13.27 -21.56
N PRO A 185 17.94 -12.39 -20.96
CA PRO A 185 17.90 -12.22 -19.52
C PRO A 185 17.65 -13.56 -18.83
N GLU A 186 18.20 -13.76 -17.64
CA GLU A 186 18.08 -14.99 -16.85
C GLU A 186 16.62 -15.46 -16.71
N LEU A 187 15.70 -14.51 -16.59
CA LEU A 187 14.26 -14.76 -16.53
C LEU A 187 13.72 -15.48 -17.77
N VAL A 188 14.13 -15.05 -18.97
CA VAL A 188 13.71 -15.67 -20.23
C VAL A 188 14.22 -17.11 -20.31
N LYS A 189 15.46 -17.36 -19.90
CA LYS A 189 16.04 -18.70 -19.85
C LYS A 189 15.26 -19.63 -18.91
N VAL A 190 14.93 -19.16 -17.71
CA VAL A 190 14.13 -19.93 -16.73
C VAL A 190 12.75 -20.24 -17.30
N HIS A 191 12.06 -19.26 -17.89
CA HIS A 191 10.72 -19.47 -18.43
C HIS A 191 10.69 -20.34 -19.68
N ARG A 192 11.72 -20.29 -20.55
CA ARG A 192 11.83 -21.18 -21.69
C ARG A 192 11.96 -22.64 -21.23
N ASN A 193 12.82 -22.91 -20.26
CA ASN A 193 12.99 -24.25 -19.71
C ASN A 193 11.71 -24.72 -19.01
N LEU A 194 11.06 -23.85 -18.23
CA LEU A 194 9.78 -24.16 -17.58
C LEU A 194 8.71 -24.52 -18.63
N MET A 195 8.60 -23.73 -19.70
CA MET A 195 7.64 -23.97 -20.77
C MET A 195 7.91 -25.29 -21.48
N GLN A 196 9.18 -25.61 -21.76
CA GLN A 196 9.56 -26.88 -22.36
C GLN A 196 9.20 -28.06 -21.45
N GLU A 197 9.53 -28.01 -20.15
CA GLU A 197 9.22 -29.09 -19.22
C GLU A 197 7.71 -29.27 -19.01
N ILE A 198 6.94 -28.19 -18.99
CA ILE A 198 5.47 -28.23 -18.96
C ILE A 198 4.94 -28.90 -20.25
N HIS A 199 5.45 -28.50 -21.41
CA HIS A 199 5.06 -29.10 -22.68
C HIS A 199 5.37 -30.60 -22.74
N ASP A 200 6.57 -30.99 -22.33
CA ASP A 200 6.99 -32.40 -22.27
C ASP A 200 6.15 -33.21 -21.29
N SER A 201 5.73 -32.61 -20.17
CA SER A 201 4.81 -33.24 -19.21
C SER A 201 3.43 -33.48 -19.80
N ILE A 202 2.88 -32.49 -20.50
CA ILE A 202 1.57 -32.57 -21.14
C ILE A 202 1.59 -33.65 -22.24
N VAL A 203 2.60 -33.62 -23.12
CA VAL A 203 2.68 -34.52 -24.28
C VAL A 203 3.07 -35.94 -23.89
N ASN A 204 4.05 -36.11 -23.01
CA ASN A 204 4.67 -37.42 -22.77
C ASN A 204 4.23 -38.10 -21.47
N LYS A 205 3.65 -37.35 -20.52
CA LYS A 205 3.33 -37.83 -19.17
C LYS A 205 1.88 -37.61 -18.77
N ASN A 206 1.02 -37.19 -19.71
CA ASN A 206 -0.38 -36.85 -19.46
C ASN A 206 -0.54 -36.01 -18.20
N ASP A 207 0.20 -34.90 -18.08
CA ASP A 207 0.13 -33.90 -16.99
C ASP A 207 0.36 -34.38 -15.53
N GLN A 208 0.54 -35.67 -15.29
CA GLN A 208 0.66 -36.29 -13.96
C GLN A 208 1.83 -35.77 -13.11
N ASN A 209 2.86 -35.19 -13.73
CA ASN A 209 4.05 -34.66 -13.05
C ASN A 209 4.14 -33.13 -13.05
N LEU A 210 3.07 -32.41 -13.46
CA LEU A 210 3.07 -30.94 -13.49
C LEU A 210 3.38 -30.35 -12.12
N TYR A 211 2.82 -30.92 -11.05
CA TYR A 211 3.06 -30.45 -9.68
C TYR A 211 4.56 -30.45 -9.33
N GLN A 212 5.28 -31.50 -9.72
CA GLN A 212 6.71 -31.66 -9.45
C GLN A 212 7.54 -30.61 -10.20
N ILE A 213 7.13 -30.25 -11.41
CA ILE A 213 7.78 -29.18 -12.18
C ILE A 213 7.65 -27.86 -11.42
N PHE A 214 6.45 -27.47 -10.98
CA PHE A 214 6.27 -26.23 -10.22
C PHE A 214 7.06 -26.21 -8.91
N ILE A 215 7.09 -27.32 -8.17
CA ILE A 215 7.91 -27.45 -6.95
C ILE A 215 9.39 -27.25 -7.27
N ASN A 216 9.91 -27.92 -8.30
CA ASN A 216 11.32 -27.83 -8.70
C ASN A 216 11.70 -26.43 -9.21
N TYR A 217 10.75 -25.71 -9.81
CA TYR A 217 10.98 -24.36 -10.32
C TYR A 217 10.82 -23.27 -9.26
N LYS A 218 10.29 -23.56 -8.07
CA LYS A 218 10.19 -22.59 -6.96
C LYS A 218 11.52 -21.87 -6.72
N GLU A 219 12.60 -22.62 -6.54
CA GLU A 219 13.94 -22.05 -6.28
C GLU A 219 14.49 -21.29 -7.49
N ARG A 220 14.22 -21.77 -8.71
CA ARG A 220 14.68 -21.11 -9.95
C ARG A 220 13.94 -19.80 -10.20
N LEU A 221 12.71 -19.66 -9.73
CA LEU A 221 11.89 -18.46 -9.86
C LEU A 221 12.20 -17.41 -8.79
N VAL A 222 13.07 -17.70 -7.80
CA VAL A 222 13.51 -16.72 -6.78
C VAL A 222 14.18 -15.48 -7.39
N ILE A 223 14.70 -15.57 -8.63
CA ILE A 223 15.22 -14.44 -9.42
C ILE A 223 14.19 -13.31 -9.61
N TYR A 224 12.89 -13.61 -9.47
CA TYR A 224 11.83 -12.60 -9.47
C TYR A 224 11.97 -11.59 -8.33
N GLY A 225 12.58 -11.94 -7.19
CA GLY A 225 12.84 -11.00 -6.10
C GLY A 225 13.73 -9.84 -6.57
N GLN A 226 14.82 -10.14 -7.28
CA GLN A 226 15.71 -9.11 -7.83
C GLN A 226 15.04 -8.31 -8.95
N TYR A 227 14.24 -8.97 -9.80
CA TYR A 227 13.50 -8.27 -10.85
C TYR A 227 12.49 -7.28 -10.26
N CYS A 228 11.63 -7.73 -9.35
CA CYS A 228 10.55 -6.94 -8.75
C CYS A 228 11.08 -5.80 -7.87
N SER A 229 12.23 -5.97 -7.21
CA SER A 229 12.89 -4.87 -6.48
C SER A 229 13.52 -3.80 -7.39
N GLY A 230 13.98 -4.18 -8.58
CA GLY A 230 14.64 -3.27 -9.52
C GLY A 230 13.71 -2.61 -10.54
N VAL A 231 12.55 -3.20 -10.85
CA VAL A 231 11.69 -2.78 -11.97
C VAL A 231 11.20 -1.34 -11.85
N GLU A 232 10.87 -0.87 -10.65
CA GLU A 232 10.43 0.51 -10.44
C GLU A 232 11.53 1.52 -10.76
N SER A 233 12.78 1.24 -10.37
CA SER A 233 13.95 2.08 -10.66
C SER A 233 14.28 2.09 -12.16
N ALA A 234 14.18 0.92 -12.81
CA ALA A 234 14.37 0.78 -14.24
C ALA A 234 13.34 1.62 -15.03
N ILE A 235 12.05 1.56 -14.65
CA ILE A 235 10.99 2.36 -15.27
C ILE A 235 11.24 3.87 -15.07
N SER A 236 11.64 4.30 -13.86
CA SER A 236 12.00 5.72 -13.63
C SER A 236 13.13 6.19 -14.53
N SER A 237 14.16 5.34 -14.68
CA SER A 237 15.32 5.64 -15.52
C SER A 237 14.92 5.71 -17.00
N LEU A 238 14.06 4.79 -17.45
CA LEU A 238 13.50 4.79 -18.80
C LEU A 238 12.69 6.07 -19.07
N ASP A 239 11.82 6.48 -18.14
CA ASP A 239 11.04 7.71 -18.24
C ASP A 239 11.93 8.96 -18.34
N TYR A 240 12.97 9.04 -17.49
CA TYR A 240 13.91 10.15 -17.50
C TYR A 240 14.69 10.24 -18.81
N ILE A 241 15.20 9.11 -19.31
CA ILE A 241 15.95 9.05 -20.56
C ILE A 241 15.04 9.42 -21.73
N SER A 242 13.83 8.86 -21.78
CA SER A 242 12.84 9.16 -22.84
C SER A 242 12.45 10.64 -22.86
N LYS A 243 12.39 11.32 -21.71
CA LYS A 243 12.14 12.76 -21.63
C LYS A 243 13.33 13.62 -22.08
N THR A 244 14.55 13.18 -21.80
CA THR A 244 15.76 13.98 -22.03
C THR A 244 16.40 13.75 -23.40
N LYS A 245 16.10 12.62 -24.03
CA LYS A 245 16.70 12.18 -25.29
C LYS A 245 15.63 11.81 -26.31
N GLU A 246 15.33 12.75 -27.21
CA GLU A 246 14.28 12.59 -28.23
C GLU A 246 14.59 11.44 -29.21
N ASP A 247 15.87 11.21 -29.53
CA ASP A 247 16.31 10.09 -30.36
C ASP A 247 15.97 8.73 -29.74
N VAL A 248 16.16 8.60 -28.41
CA VAL A 248 15.80 7.39 -27.67
C VAL A 248 14.28 7.21 -27.65
N LYS A 249 13.52 8.29 -27.41
CA LYS A 249 12.05 8.24 -27.42
C LYS A 249 11.49 7.76 -28.76
N LEU A 250 11.94 8.35 -29.88
CA LEU A 250 11.53 7.92 -31.21
C LEU A 250 11.88 6.45 -31.47
N LYS A 251 13.05 6.00 -30.98
CA LYS A 251 13.44 4.59 -31.10
C LYS A 251 12.53 3.66 -30.29
N LEU A 252 12.11 4.06 -29.09
CA LEU A 252 11.16 3.30 -28.28
C LEU A 252 9.80 3.15 -28.98
N GLU A 253 9.31 4.22 -29.61
CA GLU A 253 8.08 4.19 -30.40
C GLU A 253 8.20 3.28 -31.63
N GLU A 254 9.33 3.33 -32.34
CA GLU A 254 9.62 2.42 -33.45
C GLU A 254 9.64 0.95 -32.99
N CYS A 255 10.32 0.65 -31.88
CA CYS A 255 10.37 -0.69 -31.32
C CYS A 255 8.99 -1.19 -30.91
N SER A 256 8.15 -0.35 -30.29
CA SER A 256 6.78 -0.69 -29.92
C SER A 256 5.93 -1.01 -31.16
N LYS A 257 6.00 -0.16 -32.20
CA LYS A 257 5.33 -0.42 -33.49
C LYS A 257 5.77 -1.73 -34.12
N ARG A 258 7.08 -2.01 -34.13
CA ARG A 258 7.63 -3.23 -34.72
C ARG A 258 7.27 -4.50 -33.95
N ALA A 259 7.23 -4.45 -32.63
CA ALA A 259 7.03 -5.63 -31.78
C ALA A 259 5.56 -5.98 -31.59
N ASN A 260 4.68 -4.98 -31.45
CA ASN A 260 3.28 -5.20 -31.06
C ASN A 260 2.31 -4.18 -31.69
N ASN A 261 2.66 -3.63 -32.86
CA ASN A 261 1.86 -2.62 -33.58
C ASN A 261 1.58 -1.35 -32.77
N GLY A 262 2.40 -1.03 -31.77
CA GLY A 262 2.24 0.16 -30.95
C GLY A 262 1.21 -0.02 -29.83
N LYS A 263 0.73 -1.24 -29.59
CA LYS A 263 -0.26 -1.55 -28.55
C LYS A 263 0.33 -1.39 -27.15
N PHE A 264 1.61 -1.75 -26.96
CA PHE A 264 2.27 -1.71 -25.66
C PHE A 264 3.64 -1.04 -25.74
N THR A 265 3.91 -0.13 -24.81
CA THR A 265 5.20 0.53 -24.67
C THR A 265 6.17 -0.32 -23.86
N LEU A 266 7.49 -0.08 -23.97
CA LEU A 266 8.49 -0.80 -23.16
C LEU A 266 8.20 -0.69 -21.65
N ARG A 267 7.64 0.44 -21.20
CA ARG A 267 7.21 0.64 -19.81
C ARG A 267 6.17 -0.39 -19.38
N ASP A 268 5.16 -0.61 -20.22
CA ASP A 268 4.07 -1.57 -19.95
C ASP A 268 4.59 -3.01 -19.95
N LEU A 269 5.56 -3.30 -20.83
CA LEU A 269 6.17 -4.63 -20.92
C LEU A 269 7.02 -4.98 -19.69
N LEU A 270 7.65 -3.99 -19.04
CA LEU A 270 8.50 -4.23 -17.87
C LEU A 270 7.72 -4.68 -16.63
N VAL A 271 6.42 -4.39 -16.51
CA VAL A 271 5.62 -4.83 -15.35
C VAL A 271 5.10 -6.26 -15.47
N VAL A 272 5.06 -6.81 -16.69
CA VAL A 272 4.44 -8.10 -17.00
C VAL A 272 5.06 -9.28 -16.24
N PRO A 273 6.38 -9.40 -16.09
CA PRO A 273 6.93 -10.54 -15.37
C PRO A 273 6.48 -10.57 -13.90
N MET A 274 6.39 -9.40 -13.25
CA MET A 274 5.86 -9.29 -11.89
C MET A 274 4.40 -9.77 -11.81
N GLN A 275 3.57 -9.45 -12.80
CA GLN A 275 2.21 -9.94 -12.86
C GLN A 275 2.15 -11.45 -13.05
N ARG A 276 3.00 -12.02 -13.92
CA ARG A 276 3.02 -13.45 -14.22
C ARG A 276 3.33 -14.29 -12.99
N VAL A 277 4.36 -13.94 -12.21
CA VAL A 277 4.72 -14.74 -11.04
C VAL A 277 3.58 -14.83 -10.01
N LEU A 278 2.75 -13.78 -9.93
CA LEU A 278 1.56 -13.73 -9.07
C LEU A 278 0.33 -14.45 -9.64
N LYS A 279 0.38 -14.96 -10.88
CA LYS A 279 -0.72 -15.76 -11.45
C LYS A 279 -0.55 -17.27 -11.24
N TYR A 280 0.65 -17.78 -10.96
CA TYR A 280 0.88 -19.22 -10.85
C TYR A 280 0.03 -19.90 -9.77
N HIS A 281 -0.05 -19.30 -8.57
CA HIS A 281 -0.88 -19.84 -7.51
C HIS A 281 -2.38 -19.75 -7.84
N LEU A 282 -2.83 -18.71 -8.55
CA LEU A 282 -4.23 -18.59 -8.97
C LEU A 282 -4.61 -19.67 -10.00
N LEU A 283 -3.71 -19.94 -10.96
CA LEU A 283 -3.91 -20.98 -11.98
C LEU A 283 -3.97 -22.38 -11.34
N LEU A 284 -3.05 -22.68 -10.41
CA LEU A 284 -3.05 -23.95 -9.67
C LEU A 284 -4.27 -24.08 -8.75
N GLN A 285 -4.73 -22.98 -8.14
CA GLN A 285 -5.95 -22.97 -7.33
C GLN A 285 -7.20 -23.22 -8.19
N ILE A 286 -7.24 -22.71 -9.42
CA ILE A 286 -8.31 -23.02 -10.37
C ILE A 286 -8.28 -24.50 -10.76
N ALA A 287 -7.10 -25.07 -11.01
CA ALA A 287 -6.94 -26.50 -11.29
C ALA A 287 -7.48 -27.35 -10.12
N GLU A 288 -7.01 -27.10 -8.89
CA GLU A 288 -7.46 -27.79 -7.67
C GLU A 288 -8.98 -27.70 -7.46
N LYS A 289 -9.58 -26.52 -7.69
CA LYS A 289 -11.02 -26.29 -7.49
C LYS A 289 -11.91 -26.92 -8.56
N ARG A 290 -11.42 -27.07 -9.80
CA ARG A 290 -12.19 -27.72 -10.88
C ARG A 290 -12.38 -29.21 -10.59
N ASP A 291 -11.42 -29.85 -9.94
CA ASP A 291 -11.54 -31.26 -9.50
C ASP A 291 -12.60 -31.45 -8.39
N CYS A 292 -12.79 -30.48 -7.49
CA CYS A 292 -13.80 -30.55 -6.42
C CYS A 292 -15.25 -30.46 -6.94
N LYS A 293 -15.51 -29.76 -8.05
CA LYS A 293 -16.88 -29.64 -8.58
C LYS A 293 -17.36 -30.94 -9.23
N SER A 294 -16.47 -31.78 -9.76
CA SER A 294 -16.87 -33.11 -10.25
C SER A 294 -17.25 -34.07 -9.11
N GLU A 295 -16.68 -33.94 -7.91
CA GLU A 295 -17.08 -34.76 -6.75
C GLU A 295 -18.53 -34.47 -6.31
N ALA A 296 -18.98 -33.21 -6.40
CA ALA A 296 -20.33 -32.81 -5.99
C ALA A 296 -21.43 -33.30 -6.95
N TYR A 297 -21.16 -33.37 -8.26
CA TYR A 297 -22.08 -33.96 -9.24
C TYR A 297 -22.05 -35.50 -9.23
N SER A 298 -20.94 -36.12 -8.82
CA SER A 298 -20.85 -37.59 -8.73
C SER A 298 -21.51 -38.13 -7.46
N ASN A 299 -21.55 -37.35 -6.38
CA ASN A 299 -22.06 -37.78 -5.08
C ASN A 299 -23.47 -37.25 -4.74
N GLY A 300 -24.19 -36.66 -5.70
CA GLY A 300 -25.50 -36.07 -5.43
C GLY A 300 -26.39 -35.91 -6.65
N ALA A 301 -26.98 -37.00 -7.16
CA ALA A 301 -28.32 -37.03 -7.77
C ALA A 301 -28.67 -38.44 -8.28
N PHE A 302 -29.01 -39.36 -7.38
CA PHE A 302 -29.99 -40.41 -7.68
C PHE A 302 -30.86 -40.61 -6.43
N GLU A 303 -32.17 -40.64 -6.66
CA GLU A 303 -33.28 -40.80 -5.70
C GLU A 303 -33.65 -39.59 -4.83
N LYS A 304 -34.59 -38.76 -5.33
CA LYS A 304 -36.02 -38.93 -5.00
C LYS A 304 -36.90 -37.93 -5.75
N ASP A 305 -38.12 -38.38 -6.03
CA ASP A 305 -39.31 -37.64 -6.44
C ASP A 305 -39.56 -37.44 -7.95
N LEU A 306 -39.69 -38.59 -8.63
CA LEU A 306 -40.78 -38.78 -9.58
C LEU A 306 -42.11 -38.90 -8.79
N ASN A 307 -42.83 -37.78 -8.65
CA ASN A 307 -44.30 -37.70 -8.77
C ASN A 307 -44.81 -36.39 -8.15
N GLN A 308 -45.17 -35.42 -8.98
CA GLN A 308 -46.55 -34.89 -9.11
C GLN A 308 -46.57 -33.58 -9.91
N GLY A 309 -47.45 -33.52 -10.91
CA GLY A 309 -48.26 -32.32 -11.13
C GLY A 309 -47.76 -31.29 -12.15
N SER A 310 -48.03 -31.58 -13.43
CA SER A 310 -48.60 -30.68 -14.43
C SER A 310 -48.83 -29.19 -14.07
N GLY A 311 -48.31 -28.28 -14.90
CA GLY A 311 -48.79 -26.89 -14.92
C GLY A 311 -48.02 -25.97 -15.86
N SER A 312 -48.41 -25.91 -17.14
CA SER A 312 -48.04 -24.81 -18.03
C SER A 312 -48.55 -23.47 -17.47
N LYS A 313 -47.74 -22.40 -17.58
CA LYS A 313 -48.21 -21.05 -17.97
C LYS A 313 -47.04 -20.10 -18.25
N ASP A 314 -47.16 -19.47 -19.41
CA ASP A 314 -46.40 -18.33 -19.91
C ASP A 314 -46.46 -17.12 -18.97
N PHE A 315 -45.39 -16.33 -18.88
CA PHE A 315 -45.38 -14.95 -19.41
C PHE A 315 -43.99 -14.29 -19.37
N LYS A 316 -43.80 -13.43 -20.37
CA LYS A 316 -42.61 -12.67 -20.77
C LYS A 316 -42.20 -11.57 -19.79
N GLY A 317 -40.90 -11.30 -19.79
CA GLY A 317 -40.35 -9.93 -19.89
C GLY A 317 -39.46 -9.49 -18.74
N LYS A 318 -38.13 -9.51 -18.95
CA LYS A 318 -37.31 -8.27 -19.05
C LYS A 318 -35.82 -8.58 -19.28
N ASP A 319 -35.30 -7.79 -20.21
CA ASP A 319 -33.94 -7.25 -20.35
C ASP A 319 -32.75 -8.16 -20.67
N GLN A 320 -32.48 -8.21 -21.97
CA GLN A 320 -31.24 -8.58 -22.62
C GLN A 320 -30.12 -7.58 -22.25
N SER A 321 -29.27 -7.94 -21.28
CA SER A 321 -27.93 -7.34 -21.15
C SER A 321 -26.84 -8.32 -20.69
N GLU A 322 -27.17 -9.61 -20.50
CA GLU A 322 -26.22 -10.62 -20.01
C GLU A 322 -25.63 -11.53 -21.10
N TYR A 323 -25.78 -11.15 -22.37
CA TYR A 323 -25.39 -11.97 -23.51
C TYR A 323 -24.11 -11.50 -24.22
N HIS A 324 -23.15 -10.87 -23.54
CA HIS A 324 -21.83 -10.55 -24.14
C HIS A 324 -20.66 -10.85 -23.17
N HIS A 325 -20.66 -12.05 -22.58
CA HIS A 325 -19.47 -12.59 -21.91
C HIS A 325 -19.32 -14.09 -22.15
N ASN A 326 -19.36 -14.50 -23.43
CA ASN A 326 -19.12 -15.89 -23.84
C ASN A 326 -18.49 -15.97 -25.24
N VAL A 327 -17.43 -15.18 -25.52
CA VAL A 327 -16.57 -15.42 -26.70
C VAL A 327 -15.11 -15.05 -26.37
N VAL A 328 -14.53 -15.68 -25.34
CA VAL A 328 -13.07 -15.93 -25.25
C VAL A 328 -12.88 -17.28 -24.54
N ARG A 329 -13.42 -18.34 -25.14
CA ARG A 329 -13.20 -19.74 -24.76
C ARG A 329 -12.75 -20.56 -25.99
N GLY A 330 -11.96 -19.96 -26.86
CA GLY A 330 -11.30 -20.65 -27.95
C GLY A 330 -9.79 -20.55 -27.72
N GLU A 331 -9.11 -21.70 -27.67
CA GLU A 331 -7.66 -21.86 -27.84
C GLU A 331 -6.72 -21.81 -26.61
N SER A 332 -7.22 -21.89 -25.37
CA SER A 332 -6.39 -22.33 -24.22
C SER A 332 -7.15 -23.20 -23.21
N GLY A 333 -8.28 -23.79 -23.65
CA GLY A 333 -9.24 -24.48 -22.80
C GLY A 333 -9.28 -26.01 -22.91
N GLU A 334 -8.35 -26.64 -23.63
CA GLU A 334 -8.27 -28.11 -23.73
C GLU A 334 -7.15 -28.66 -22.85
N LEU A 335 -7.26 -28.49 -21.53
CA LEU A 335 -6.38 -29.23 -20.62
C LEU A 335 -7.10 -29.58 -19.32
N VAL A 336 -6.79 -30.79 -18.87
CA VAL A 336 -7.25 -31.53 -17.69
C VAL A 336 -8.53 -32.31 -17.93
N LYS A 337 -8.35 -33.60 -18.24
CA LYS A 337 -9.39 -34.62 -18.10
C LYS A 337 -9.68 -34.75 -16.60
N HIS A 338 -10.97 -34.83 -16.25
CA HIS A 338 -11.46 -34.98 -14.89
C HIS A 338 -10.77 -36.16 -14.17
N THR A 339 -10.01 -35.89 -13.11
CA THR A 339 -9.40 -36.95 -12.30
C THR A 339 -9.79 -36.76 -10.84
N ALA A 340 -10.55 -37.72 -10.31
CA ALA A 340 -11.07 -37.72 -8.94
C ALA A 340 -10.10 -38.42 -7.95
N ASP A 341 -8.78 -38.28 -8.15
CA ASP A 341 -7.76 -38.96 -7.34
C ASP A 341 -7.31 -38.09 -6.14
N PRO A 342 -7.53 -38.53 -4.89
CA PRO A 342 -7.02 -37.85 -3.69
C PRO A 342 -5.51 -37.59 -3.69
N VAL A 343 -4.72 -38.45 -4.34
CA VAL A 343 -3.25 -38.32 -4.43
C VAL A 343 -2.86 -37.16 -5.34
N GLU A 344 -3.51 -37.03 -6.49
CA GLU A 344 -3.27 -35.95 -7.44
C GLU A 344 -3.67 -34.58 -6.84
N LYS A 345 -4.79 -34.55 -6.12
CA LYS A 345 -5.23 -33.36 -5.35
C LYS A 345 -4.21 -32.95 -4.28
N ALA A 346 -3.66 -33.92 -3.54
CA ALA A 346 -2.61 -33.63 -2.54
C ALA A 346 -1.34 -33.10 -3.21
N ASN A 347 -0.94 -33.67 -4.35
CA ASN A 347 0.21 -33.23 -5.13
C ASN A 347 0.03 -31.80 -5.69
N LEU A 348 -1.14 -31.48 -6.23
CA LEU A 348 -1.48 -30.13 -6.70
C LEU A 348 -1.45 -29.11 -5.56
N LYS A 349 -1.91 -29.50 -4.36
CA LYS A 349 -1.84 -28.65 -3.17
C LYS A 349 -0.40 -28.31 -2.78
N LEU A 350 0.53 -29.28 -2.84
CA LEU A 350 1.95 -29.03 -2.60
C LEU A 350 2.54 -28.00 -3.60
N ALA A 351 2.20 -28.13 -4.89
CA ALA A 351 2.61 -27.17 -5.89
C ALA A 351 1.98 -25.78 -5.69
N LEU A 352 0.70 -25.74 -5.29
CA LEU A 352 -0.02 -24.51 -4.98
C LEU A 352 0.66 -23.78 -3.82
N ASP A 353 0.96 -24.48 -2.73
CA ASP A 353 1.62 -23.91 -1.55
C ASP A 353 3.04 -23.43 -1.92
N ALA A 354 3.79 -24.18 -2.73
CA ALA A 354 5.08 -23.73 -3.27
C ALA A 354 5.00 -22.41 -4.07
N MET A 355 3.95 -22.23 -4.88
CA MET A 355 3.74 -20.99 -5.66
C MET A 355 3.18 -19.84 -4.81
N LYS A 356 2.41 -20.12 -3.75
CA LYS A 356 2.01 -19.10 -2.76
C LYS A 356 3.22 -18.59 -2.00
N ASP A 357 4.11 -19.48 -1.56
CA ASP A 357 5.37 -19.11 -0.90
C ASP A 357 6.22 -18.21 -1.79
N LEU A 358 6.30 -18.52 -3.09
CA LEU A 358 7.02 -17.68 -4.05
C LEU A 358 6.39 -16.29 -4.18
N ALA A 359 5.05 -16.20 -4.26
CA ALA A 359 4.33 -14.93 -4.30
C ALA A 359 4.57 -14.12 -3.01
N GLN A 360 4.54 -14.78 -1.85
CA GLN A 360 4.86 -14.16 -0.58
C GLN A 360 6.31 -13.66 -0.55
N TYR A 361 7.27 -14.46 -0.99
CA TYR A 361 8.67 -14.05 -1.10
C TYR A 361 8.85 -12.80 -1.96
N VAL A 362 8.22 -12.74 -3.15
CA VAL A 362 8.28 -11.55 -4.02
C VAL A 362 7.70 -10.32 -3.33
N ASN A 363 6.59 -10.47 -2.60
CA ASN A 363 6.00 -9.40 -1.82
C ASN A 363 6.90 -8.95 -0.66
N GLU A 364 7.54 -9.88 0.05
CA GLU A 364 8.49 -9.55 1.12
C GLU A 364 9.72 -8.81 0.57
N VAL A 365 10.28 -9.24 -0.56
CA VAL A 365 11.41 -8.53 -1.17
C VAL A 365 11.03 -7.11 -1.59
N LYS A 366 9.81 -6.91 -2.10
CA LYS A 366 9.30 -5.56 -2.42
C LYS A 366 9.16 -4.73 -1.14
N ARG A 367 8.57 -5.31 -0.10
CA ARG A 367 8.42 -4.67 1.22
C ARG A 367 9.76 -4.29 1.81
N ASP A 368 10.75 -5.18 1.79
CA ASP A 368 12.11 -4.90 2.26
C ASP A 368 12.76 -3.73 1.51
N ASN A 369 12.52 -3.60 0.20
CA ASN A 369 13.01 -2.44 -0.56
C ASN A 369 12.29 -1.14 -0.21
N GLU A 370 11.00 -1.18 0.16
CA GLU A 370 10.28 -0.04 0.74
C GLU A 370 10.88 0.33 2.10
N THR A 371 11.04 -0.65 3.00
CA THR A 371 11.67 -0.47 4.31
C THR A 371 13.10 0.12 4.19
N LEU A 372 13.92 -0.35 3.25
CA LEU A 372 15.26 0.19 3.01
C LEU A 372 15.22 1.65 2.55
N ARG A 373 14.22 2.03 1.74
CA ARG A 373 14.02 3.44 1.35
C ARG A 373 13.63 4.28 2.55
N GLU A 374 12.79 3.79 3.44
CA GLU A 374 12.41 4.47 4.69
C GLU A 374 13.61 4.64 5.62
N ILE A 375 14.39 3.59 5.87
CA ILE A 375 15.61 3.64 6.68
C ILE A 375 16.59 4.68 6.12
N LYS A 376 16.76 4.73 4.79
CA LYS A 376 17.61 5.74 4.15
C LYS A 376 17.09 7.16 4.39
N GLN A 377 15.78 7.37 4.42
CA GLN A 377 15.19 8.67 4.75
C GLN A 377 15.43 9.05 6.22
N PHE A 378 15.24 8.11 7.15
CA PHE A 378 15.56 8.35 8.57
C PHE A 378 17.03 8.72 8.74
N GLN A 379 17.95 7.94 8.14
CA GLN A 379 19.39 8.20 8.17
C GLN A 379 19.78 9.61 7.68
N LEU A 380 19.08 10.15 6.67
CA LEU A 380 19.35 11.48 6.13
C LEU A 380 18.78 12.60 7.02
N SER A 381 17.70 12.32 7.74
CA SER A 381 16.99 13.30 8.59
C SER A 381 17.55 13.44 10.00
N ILE A 382 18.29 12.43 10.48
CA ILE A 382 18.85 12.37 11.83
C ILE A 382 20.33 12.80 11.81
N GLU A 383 20.61 13.96 12.39
CA GLU A 383 21.94 14.51 12.60
C GLU A 383 22.68 13.82 13.76
N ASN A 384 24.01 13.85 13.72
CA ASN A 384 24.91 13.30 14.74
C ASN A 384 24.84 11.78 14.95
N LEU A 385 24.33 11.02 13.97
CA LEU A 385 24.44 9.56 14.01
C LEU A 385 25.90 9.12 13.93
N ASN A 386 26.29 8.22 14.82
CA ASN A 386 27.62 7.62 14.89
C ASN A 386 27.72 6.29 14.13
N GLN A 387 26.59 5.69 13.73
CA GLN A 387 26.54 4.43 12.99
C GLN A 387 25.32 4.37 12.06
N PRO A 388 25.36 3.52 11.01
CA PRO A 388 24.23 3.36 10.09
C PRO A 388 22.98 2.80 10.78
N VAL A 389 21.83 3.45 10.57
CA VAL A 389 20.54 3.08 11.17
C VAL A 389 20.08 1.68 10.74
N LEU A 390 20.50 1.21 9.56
CA LEU A 390 20.22 -0.13 9.05
C LEU A 390 20.68 -1.26 10.00
N LEU A 391 21.70 -0.99 10.84
CA LEU A 391 22.19 -1.97 11.82
C LEU A 391 21.19 -2.25 12.94
N PHE A 392 20.19 -1.38 13.13
CA PHE A 392 19.18 -1.55 14.19
C PHE A 392 17.99 -2.41 13.77
N GLY A 393 17.95 -2.87 12.51
CA GLY A 393 16.84 -3.68 11.99
C GLY A 393 15.74 -2.85 11.33
N ARG A 394 14.53 -3.43 11.28
CA ARG A 394 13.34 -2.79 10.70
C ARG A 394 12.79 -1.72 11.65
N PRO A 395 12.29 -0.59 11.11
CA PRO A 395 11.59 0.40 11.92
C PRO A 395 10.23 -0.16 12.38
N GLN A 396 9.92 0.04 13.66
CA GLN A 396 8.64 -0.33 14.27
C GLN A 396 7.72 0.89 14.45
N GLY A 397 8.30 2.10 14.51
CA GLY A 397 7.53 3.34 14.56
C GLY A 397 8.36 4.52 15.02
N ASP A 398 7.82 5.72 14.86
CA ASP A 398 8.44 6.95 15.35
C ASP A 398 7.40 7.96 15.83
N GLY A 399 7.77 8.75 16.84
CA GLY A 399 6.85 9.75 17.38
C GLY A 399 7.37 10.50 18.59
N GLU A 400 6.59 11.50 19.00
CA GLU A 400 6.87 12.33 20.17
C GLU A 400 6.54 11.59 21.49
N ILE A 401 7.49 11.62 22.42
CA ILE A 401 7.40 10.99 23.74
C ILE A 401 8.10 11.83 24.80
N ARG A 402 7.67 11.74 26.06
CA ARG A 402 8.39 12.33 27.19
C ARG A 402 9.19 11.26 27.91
N ILE A 403 10.47 11.53 28.13
CA ILE A 403 11.38 10.58 28.77
C ILE A 403 11.91 11.19 30.07
N THR A 404 11.93 10.38 31.12
CA THR A 404 12.57 10.69 32.40
C THR A 404 13.60 9.62 32.68
N THR A 405 14.80 10.01 33.07
CA THR A 405 15.83 9.09 33.55
C THR A 405 15.80 9.08 35.07
N LEU A 406 16.13 7.96 35.72
CA LEU A 406 16.09 7.87 37.19
C LEU A 406 16.95 8.95 37.90
N ASP A 407 18.01 9.43 37.24
CA ASP A 407 18.91 10.50 37.69
C ASP A 407 18.38 11.92 37.43
N LYS A 408 17.40 12.10 36.52
CA LYS A 408 16.84 13.41 36.17
C LYS A 408 15.33 13.41 36.38
N HIS A 409 14.88 14.04 37.46
CA HIS A 409 13.45 14.17 37.78
C HIS A 409 12.63 15.04 36.81
N THR A 410 13.24 15.61 35.77
CA THR A 410 12.55 16.45 34.78
C THR A 410 12.15 15.63 33.55
N LYS A 411 10.85 15.60 33.23
CA LYS A 411 10.32 15.03 31.98
C LYS A 411 10.87 15.79 30.78
N GLN A 412 11.58 15.10 29.89
CA GLN A 412 12.16 15.69 28.68
C GLN A 412 11.35 15.30 27.46
N GLU A 413 10.88 16.28 26.69
CA GLU A 413 10.21 16.03 25.41
C GLU A 413 11.23 15.65 24.33
N ARG A 414 11.00 14.49 23.71
CA ARG A 414 11.89 13.86 22.74
C ARG A 414 11.06 13.27 21.59
N HIS A 415 11.72 13.06 20.47
CA HIS A 415 11.21 12.24 19.38
C HIS A 415 11.99 10.94 19.38
N ILE A 416 11.32 9.80 19.31
CA ILE A 416 11.99 8.50 19.24
C ILE A 416 11.77 7.86 17.88
N PHE A 417 12.79 7.17 17.39
CA PHE A 417 12.68 6.21 16.29
C PHE A 417 12.97 4.82 16.87
N LEU A 418 11.97 3.94 16.87
CA LEU A 418 12.08 2.58 17.37
C LEU A 418 12.37 1.63 16.21
N PHE A 419 13.40 0.81 16.39
CA PHE A 419 13.79 -0.28 15.52
C PHE A 419 13.80 -1.60 16.29
N ASP A 420 13.93 -2.73 15.59
CA ASP A 420 14.04 -4.07 16.19
C ASP A 420 15.06 -4.14 17.34
N LEU A 421 16.23 -3.52 17.18
CA LEU A 421 17.35 -3.68 18.11
C LEU A 421 17.66 -2.43 18.93
N ALA A 422 17.10 -1.27 18.58
CA ALA A 422 17.44 -0.03 19.25
C ALA A 422 16.34 1.05 19.20
N VAL A 423 16.39 1.96 20.17
CA VAL A 423 15.64 3.23 20.14
C VAL A 423 16.61 4.38 19.94
N ILE A 424 16.40 5.18 18.90
CA ILE A 424 17.14 6.42 18.69
C ILE A 424 16.35 7.56 19.30
N VAL A 425 16.84 8.12 20.40
CA VAL A 425 16.25 9.26 21.10
C VAL A 425 16.79 10.55 20.49
N CYS A 426 15.89 11.38 19.98
CA CYS A 426 16.22 12.61 19.27
C CYS A 426 15.61 13.85 19.94
N LYS A 427 16.26 14.99 19.77
CA LYS A 427 15.66 16.32 19.94
C LYS A 427 15.30 16.88 18.58
N ARG A 428 14.03 17.22 18.39
CA ARG A 428 13.55 17.76 17.13
C ARG A 428 14.07 19.20 16.88
N LYS A 429 14.48 19.50 15.65
CA LYS A 429 14.96 20.81 15.18
C LYS A 429 14.27 21.16 13.84
N GLY A 430 13.04 21.68 13.92
CA GLY A 430 12.24 21.94 12.73
C GLY A 430 11.85 20.65 12.01
N ASP A 431 12.45 20.43 10.84
CA ASP A 431 12.23 19.26 9.99
C ASP A 431 13.29 18.17 10.18
N ASN A 432 14.41 18.49 10.83
CA ASN A 432 15.48 17.54 11.15
C ASN A 432 15.42 17.08 12.62
N TYR A 433 16.15 16.01 12.90
CA TYR A 433 16.25 15.40 14.23
C TYR A 433 17.70 15.39 14.67
N GLU A 434 17.98 15.84 15.88
CA GLU A 434 19.31 15.76 16.46
C GLU A 434 19.37 14.57 17.41
N MET A 435 20.17 13.55 17.08
CA MET A 435 20.37 12.40 17.96
C MET A 435 20.95 12.83 19.30
N LYS A 436 20.36 12.33 20.39
CA LYS A 436 20.79 12.57 21.78
C LYS A 436 21.34 11.32 22.43
N GLU A 437 20.69 10.19 22.20
CA GLU A 437 21.05 8.91 22.79
C GLU A 437 20.54 7.76 21.91
N ILE A 438 21.23 6.63 21.93
CA ILE A 438 20.80 5.38 21.30
C ILE A 438 20.71 4.35 22.42
N ILE A 439 19.53 3.77 22.59
CA ILE A 439 19.24 2.76 23.60
C ILE A 439 19.27 1.40 22.91
N ASP A 440 20.19 0.53 23.31
CA ASP A 440 20.29 -0.85 22.83
C ASP A 440 19.23 -1.72 23.54
N LEU A 441 18.20 -2.14 22.79
CA LEU A 441 17.06 -2.85 23.36
C LEU A 441 17.43 -4.20 23.96
N GLN A 442 18.52 -4.85 23.49
CA GLN A 442 18.96 -6.14 24.01
C GLN A 442 19.34 -6.08 25.50
N GLN A 443 19.65 -4.89 26.00
CA GLN A 443 20.06 -4.67 27.38
C GLN A 443 18.89 -4.33 28.30
N TYR A 444 17.68 -4.15 27.78
CA TYR A 444 16.51 -3.68 28.52
C TYR A 444 15.36 -4.69 28.49
N LYS A 445 14.47 -4.56 29.47
CA LYS A 445 13.16 -5.21 29.50
C LYS A 445 12.08 -4.16 29.63
N ILE A 446 10.98 -4.34 28.91
CA ILE A 446 9.83 -3.45 29.03
C ILE A 446 8.94 -3.87 30.19
N ALA A 447 8.40 -2.88 30.90
CA ALA A 447 7.41 -3.09 31.95
C ALA A 447 6.36 -1.98 31.91
N ASN A 448 5.08 -2.35 31.87
CA ASN A 448 3.99 -1.40 31.95
C ASN A 448 3.93 -0.72 33.34
N ASN A 449 3.66 0.59 33.39
CA ASN A 449 3.33 1.30 34.62
C ASN A 449 1.81 1.54 34.69
N PRO A 450 1.01 0.68 35.36
CA PRO A 450 -0.44 0.87 35.44
C PRO A 450 -0.85 2.02 36.38
N THR A 451 0.06 2.53 37.22
CA THR A 451 -0.28 3.59 38.19
C THR A 451 -0.56 4.93 37.52
N THR A 452 0.10 5.20 36.40
CA THR A 452 -0.07 6.42 35.61
C THR A 452 -1.40 6.52 34.87
N ASP A 453 -2.09 5.40 34.70
CA ASP A 453 -3.31 5.32 33.91
C ASP A 453 -4.51 5.93 34.65
N LYS A 454 -4.35 6.17 35.97
CA LYS A 454 -5.37 6.77 36.82
C LYS A 454 -5.44 8.30 36.71
N GLU A 455 -4.40 8.94 36.19
CA GLU A 455 -4.30 10.40 36.17
C GLU A 455 -5.16 11.06 35.09
N ASN A 456 -5.65 10.30 34.09
CA ASN A 456 -6.48 10.76 32.96
C ASN A 456 -6.05 12.14 32.40
N LYS A 457 -4.72 12.35 32.30
CA LYS A 457 -4.12 13.63 31.92
C LYS A 457 -3.15 13.40 30.78
N LYS A 458 -3.14 14.31 29.80
CA LYS A 458 -2.16 14.24 28.71
C LYS A 458 -0.74 14.17 29.27
N TRP A 459 0.07 13.28 28.72
CA TRP A 459 1.46 13.04 29.14
C TRP A 459 1.64 12.42 30.54
N SER A 460 0.60 11.78 31.10
CA SER A 460 0.73 10.99 32.32
C SER A 460 1.01 9.51 32.05
N TYR A 461 0.48 8.94 30.96
CA TYR A 461 0.50 7.50 30.68
C TYR A 461 1.90 6.95 30.42
N GLY A 462 2.48 6.18 31.34
CA GLY A 462 3.88 5.75 31.24
C GLY A 462 4.14 4.25 31.25
N PHE A 463 5.35 3.89 30.85
CA PHE A 463 5.95 2.55 30.92
C PHE A 463 7.46 2.67 31.13
N TYR A 464 8.09 1.58 31.56
CA TYR A 464 9.51 1.54 31.90
C TYR A 464 10.30 0.69 30.91
N LEU A 465 11.52 1.12 30.60
CA LEU A 465 12.59 0.26 30.14
C LEU A 465 13.58 0.04 31.30
N ILE A 466 13.67 -1.19 31.77
CA ILE A 466 14.48 -1.58 32.93
C ILE A 466 15.74 -2.28 32.41
N HIS A 467 16.92 -1.75 32.77
CA HIS A 467 18.19 -2.35 32.37
C HIS A 467 18.40 -3.71 33.04
N THR A 468 18.69 -4.75 32.26
CA THR A 468 18.81 -6.14 32.72
C THR A 468 19.96 -6.36 33.71
N GLN A 469 21.04 -5.57 33.60
CA GLN A 469 22.20 -5.64 34.50
C GLN A 469 22.11 -4.65 35.69
N GLY A 470 20.94 -4.07 35.95
CA GLY A 470 20.72 -3.19 37.12
C GLY A 470 21.30 -1.78 37.00
N GLN A 471 21.58 -1.29 35.79
CA GLN A 471 21.90 0.11 35.54
C GLN A 471 20.62 0.97 35.53
N ASN A 472 20.76 2.28 35.27
CA ASN A 472 19.64 3.21 35.25
C ASN A 472 18.58 2.80 34.20
N GLY A 473 17.34 2.63 34.67
CA GLY A 473 16.16 2.51 33.82
C GLY A 473 15.66 3.86 33.30
N LEU A 474 14.80 3.77 32.29
CA LEU A 474 14.15 4.90 31.64
C LEU A 474 12.65 4.79 31.83
N GLU A 475 11.99 5.91 32.07
CA GLU A 475 10.53 5.98 32.10
C GLU A 475 10.04 6.84 30.93
N PHE A 476 9.17 6.24 30.13
CA PHE A 476 8.54 6.85 28.97
C PHE A 476 7.13 7.26 29.33
N TYR A 477 6.68 8.41 28.81
CA TYR A 477 5.37 9.00 29.05
C TYR A 477 4.75 9.40 27.72
N CYS A 478 3.60 8.82 27.41
CA CYS A 478 2.82 9.03 26.20
C CYS A 478 1.73 10.07 26.44
N LYS A 479 1.35 10.76 25.36
CA LYS A 479 0.29 11.77 25.38
C LYS A 479 -1.06 11.17 25.78
N THR A 480 -1.41 9.99 25.24
CA THR A 480 -2.67 9.29 25.52
C THR A 480 -2.46 7.83 25.88
N LYS A 481 -3.52 7.23 26.43
CA LYS A 481 -3.55 5.81 26.80
C LYS A 481 -3.38 4.89 25.59
N ASP A 482 -3.99 5.24 24.45
CA ASP A 482 -3.89 4.43 23.24
C ASP A 482 -2.50 4.51 22.61
N LEU A 483 -1.87 5.69 22.64
CA LEU A 483 -0.48 5.82 22.22
C LEU A 483 0.45 4.99 23.09
N LYS A 484 0.22 4.94 24.42
CA LYS A 484 0.95 4.05 25.32
C LYS A 484 0.75 2.58 24.95
N LYS A 485 -0.48 2.14 24.68
CA LYS A 485 -0.77 0.77 24.26
C LYS A 485 -0.02 0.40 22.97
N LYS A 486 -0.07 1.27 21.96
CA LYS A 486 0.65 1.08 20.70
C LYS A 486 2.16 1.00 20.91
N TRP A 487 2.75 1.91 21.69
CA TRP A 487 4.17 1.83 21.99
C TRP A 487 4.52 0.53 22.72
N LEU A 488 3.76 0.12 23.73
CA LEU A 488 3.99 -1.16 24.41
C LEU A 488 4.02 -2.33 23.41
N GLU A 489 3.02 -2.43 22.52
CA GLU A 489 2.97 -3.47 21.49
C GLU A 489 4.19 -3.43 20.56
N GLN A 490 4.60 -2.24 20.09
CA GLN A 490 5.77 -2.12 19.21
C GLN A 490 7.08 -2.46 19.91
N PHE A 491 7.25 -2.05 21.17
CA PHE A 491 8.41 -2.42 21.97
C PHE A 491 8.44 -3.92 22.30
N GLU A 492 7.28 -4.54 22.53
CA GLU A 492 7.15 -6.01 22.71
C GLU A 492 7.43 -6.78 21.41
N MET A 493 7.17 -6.19 20.25
CA MET A 493 7.55 -6.79 18.95
C MET A 493 9.06 -6.69 18.67
N ALA A 494 9.72 -5.65 19.22
CA ALA A 494 11.16 -5.44 19.05
C ALA A 494 12.02 -6.28 20.02
N LEU A 495 11.57 -6.41 21.29
CA LEU A 495 12.25 -7.15 22.37
C LEU A 495 11.97 -8.66 22.34
#